data_AF-B6WPZ0-F1
#
_entry.id   AF-B6WPZ0-F1
#
_cell.length_a   1.000
_cell.length_b   1.000
_cell.length_c   1.000
_cell.angle_alpha   90.00
_cell.angle_beta   90.00
_cell.angle_gamma   90.00
#
_symmetry.space_group_name_H-M   'P 1'
#
loop_
_entity.id
_entity.type
_entity.pdbx_description
1 polymer ?
#
loop_
_entity_poly.entity_id
_entity_poly.type
_entity_poly.pdbx_seq_one_letter_code
_entity_poly.pdbx_strand_id
1 'polypeptide(L)'
;MPEPQVSFTLPCEPVWEEHIHQLAITDRVLGYDPVTGKDGPSNIQWFQLGNRTLYLKKFLETGHSSDGHHSLTDKDFKPGINIPENRLALDYGTKELYEAIGKALLTADELRSRADLMQDVSLSFSGAMIRLIPLSQEYSGSRSAYELFTDSVTSMNFASTKLLSEIDGDESLDVESTEGLEVGKSYIVCDEDGGRPEEVVIMSILTDRRICCMERLHVTRASGLFAATNLLSDPDGLTGAIANGDFTYISKELDVLADASSGKLIVCRDSGDVTVTAEYRLAGSSVWRTAEALPGREYSDGTVDDNFSLPQGTMTIRLRYTNGTYPFRVHYIIVRPVVAVTWVEDVKQPEILSASRRDGTITIKGSNYGTLYGIPMESMEIDVSTSEYMGDDDYNTIIPSEDVKNGNITISLPPELADTPILYLRIRHTDAEGSVSRWSDIFTHMDTTV
;
A
#
# COMPACT_ATOMS: atom_id res chain seq x y z
N MET A 1 -19.84 -31.34 -50.91
CA MET A 1 -19.04 -30.90 -49.75
C MET A 1 -19.68 -31.50 -48.51
N PRO A 2 -18.92 -31.90 -47.47
CA PRO A 2 -19.52 -32.28 -46.20
C PRO A 2 -20.18 -31.06 -45.55
N GLU A 3 -21.27 -31.28 -44.83
CA GLU A 3 -21.88 -30.27 -43.97
C GLU A 3 -21.00 -30.03 -42.73
N PRO A 4 -21.01 -28.82 -42.15
CA PRO A 4 -20.28 -28.56 -40.91
C PRO A 4 -20.91 -29.36 -39.77
N GLN A 5 -20.21 -30.39 -39.28
CA GLN A 5 -20.62 -31.13 -38.09
C GLN A 5 -20.58 -30.22 -36.87
N VAL A 6 -21.74 -29.69 -36.47
CA VAL A 6 -21.89 -29.04 -35.17
C VAL A 6 -21.84 -30.13 -34.10
N SER A 7 -20.65 -30.36 -33.56
CA SER A 7 -20.46 -31.17 -32.36
C SER A 7 -21.14 -30.46 -31.18
N PHE A 8 -22.34 -30.91 -30.82
CA PHE A 8 -23.02 -30.49 -29.59
C PHE A 8 -22.35 -31.11 -28.37
N THR A 9 -21.13 -30.65 -28.08
CA THR A 9 -20.57 -30.73 -26.73
C THR A 9 -21.41 -29.82 -25.86
N LEU A 10 -21.97 -30.33 -24.75
CA LEU A 10 -22.64 -29.50 -23.75
C LEU A 10 -21.68 -28.36 -23.34
N PRO A 11 -22.05 -27.08 -23.54
CA PRO A 11 -21.16 -25.98 -23.18
C PRO A 11 -21.09 -25.89 -21.66
N CYS A 12 -19.87 -25.78 -21.15
CA CYS A 12 -19.51 -25.86 -19.73
C CYS A 12 -19.65 -27.30 -19.16
N GLU A 13 -18.55 -28.06 -19.23
CA GLU A 13 -18.12 -28.75 -18.00
C GLU A 13 -18.03 -27.66 -16.91
N PRO A 14 -18.68 -27.81 -15.75
CA PRO A 14 -18.67 -26.79 -14.74
C PRO A 14 -17.27 -26.72 -14.11
N VAL A 15 -16.62 -25.56 -14.26
CA VAL A 15 -15.34 -25.28 -13.59
C VAL A 15 -15.63 -25.02 -12.11
N TRP A 16 -15.74 -26.11 -11.35
CA TRP A 16 -15.82 -26.08 -9.90
C TRP A 16 -14.42 -25.86 -9.33
N GLU A 17 -14.11 -24.64 -8.91
CA GLU A 17 -13.04 -24.42 -7.93
C GLU A 17 -13.61 -24.83 -6.56
N GLU A 18 -13.43 -26.12 -6.20
CA GLU A 18 -13.96 -26.71 -4.96
C GLU A 18 -13.26 -26.22 -3.67
N HIS A 19 -12.34 -25.27 -3.79
CA HIS A 19 -11.50 -24.80 -2.71
C HIS A 19 -11.74 -23.30 -2.47
N ILE A 20 -12.03 -22.95 -1.21
CA ILE A 20 -12.03 -21.55 -0.77
C ILE A 20 -10.56 -21.12 -0.63
N HIS A 21 -9.93 -20.79 -1.76
CA HIS A 21 -8.57 -20.25 -1.83
C HIS A 21 -8.54 -18.80 -1.33
N GLN A 22 -8.65 -18.64 0.00
CA GLN A 22 -8.61 -17.37 0.72
C GLN A 22 -9.78 -16.42 0.40
N LEU A 23 -9.84 -15.31 1.14
CA LEU A 23 -10.27 -14.05 0.55
C LEU A 23 -9.08 -13.54 -0.28
N ALA A 24 -9.01 -13.96 -1.54
CA ALA A 24 -7.93 -13.53 -2.44
C ALA A 24 -8.03 -12.02 -2.67
N ILE A 25 -7.05 -11.28 -2.13
CA ILE A 25 -6.69 -9.84 -2.24
C ILE A 25 -6.30 -9.42 -3.81
N THR A 26 -7.10 -7.90 -5.35
CA THR A 26 -6.96 -7.27 -6.76
C THR A 26 -6.17 -5.97 -6.72
N ASP A 27 -6.47 -5.16 -5.72
CA ASP A 27 -5.77 -3.92 -5.47
C ASP A 27 -4.29 -4.16 -5.22
N ARG A 28 -3.48 -3.50 -6.07
CA ARG A 28 -2.03 -3.24 -5.98
C ARG A 28 -1.54 -2.76 -4.59
N VAL A 29 -2.49 -2.49 -3.72
CA VAL A 29 -2.50 -1.62 -2.55
C VAL A 29 -2.91 -2.43 -1.29
N LEU A 30 -3.03 -3.75 -1.39
CA LEU A 30 -3.40 -4.64 -0.26
C LEU A 30 -2.36 -5.73 0.06
N GLY A 31 -1.15 -5.59 -0.47
CA GLY A 31 0.02 -6.41 -0.11
C GLY A 31 0.58 -7.25 -1.25
N TYR A 32 1.91 -7.30 -1.32
CA TYR A 32 2.70 -8.11 -2.25
C TYR A 32 3.39 -9.23 -1.47
N ASP A 33 3.42 -10.44 -2.03
CA ASP A 33 4.13 -11.58 -1.44
C ASP A 33 5.57 -11.68 -2.01
N PRO A 34 6.61 -11.42 -1.22
CA PRO A 34 8.01 -11.50 -1.65
C PRO A 34 8.51 -12.92 -1.90
N VAL A 35 7.76 -13.96 -1.49
CA VAL A 35 8.12 -15.37 -1.72
C VAL A 35 7.61 -15.88 -3.07
N THR A 36 6.43 -15.41 -3.53
CA THR A 36 5.81 -15.89 -4.78
C THR A 36 5.82 -14.89 -5.94
N GLY A 37 6.14 -13.61 -5.71
CA GLY A 37 6.43 -12.64 -6.76
C GLY A 37 5.23 -12.23 -7.61
N LYS A 38 4.06 -12.04 -6.98
CA LYS A 38 2.79 -11.68 -7.65
C LYS A 38 2.05 -10.56 -6.92
N ASP A 39 1.34 -9.74 -7.69
CA ASP A 39 0.35 -8.77 -7.22
C ASP A 39 -1.08 -9.40 -7.36
N GLY A 40 -2.07 -8.98 -6.55
CA GLY A 40 -3.09 -9.92 -6.02
C GLY A 40 -4.54 -10.02 -6.59
N PRO A 41 -5.51 -9.36 -5.93
CA PRO A 41 -7.53 -10.09 -5.54
C PRO A 41 -8.62 -10.28 -6.60
N SER A 42 -8.51 -11.25 -7.52
CA SER A 42 -9.68 -11.58 -8.36
C SER A 42 -10.91 -12.04 -7.54
N ASN A 43 -12.10 -11.55 -7.91
CA ASN A 43 -13.26 -11.49 -7.03
C ASN A 43 -14.14 -12.76 -7.10
N ILE A 44 -13.57 -13.87 -6.64
CA ILE A 44 -14.01 -15.24 -6.98
C ILE A 44 -15.32 -15.69 -6.29
N GLN A 45 -15.90 -14.94 -5.35
CA GLN A 45 -17.20 -15.34 -4.74
C GLN A 45 -18.43 -14.94 -5.55
N TRP A 46 -18.62 -13.66 -5.90
CA TRP A 46 -19.82 -13.25 -6.65
C TRP A 46 -19.73 -13.60 -8.14
N PHE A 47 -18.52 -13.67 -8.72
CA PHE A 47 -18.37 -14.21 -10.08
C PHE A 47 -18.70 -15.70 -10.13
N GLN A 48 -18.32 -16.49 -9.10
CA GLN A 48 -18.79 -17.87 -9.00
C GLN A 48 -20.29 -17.95 -8.76
N LEU A 49 -20.90 -17.15 -7.89
CA LEU A 49 -22.36 -17.14 -7.70
C LEU A 49 -23.10 -16.74 -8.99
N GLY A 50 -22.59 -15.77 -9.75
CA GLY A 50 -23.10 -15.38 -11.06
C GLY A 50 -22.98 -16.52 -12.08
N ASN A 51 -21.80 -17.12 -12.20
CA ASN A 51 -21.56 -18.26 -13.10
C ASN A 51 -22.38 -19.49 -12.71
N ARG A 52 -22.54 -19.79 -11.41
CA ARG A 52 -23.44 -20.83 -10.87
C ARG A 52 -24.90 -20.53 -11.20
N THR A 53 -25.33 -19.27 -11.06
CA THR A 53 -26.71 -18.85 -11.38
C THR A 53 -27.00 -18.89 -12.88
N LEU A 54 -26.05 -18.46 -13.71
CA LEU A 54 -26.13 -18.56 -15.18
C LEU A 54 -26.06 -20.01 -15.67
N TYR A 55 -25.23 -20.84 -15.04
CA TYR A 55 -25.18 -22.29 -15.30
C TYR A 55 -26.50 -22.96 -14.92
N LEU A 56 -27.03 -22.72 -13.72
CA LEU A 56 -28.33 -23.24 -13.28
C LEU A 56 -29.45 -22.77 -14.22
N LYS A 57 -29.51 -21.47 -14.54
CA LYS A 57 -30.46 -20.93 -15.53
C LYS A 57 -30.36 -21.68 -16.85
N LYS A 58 -29.15 -21.82 -17.41
CA LYS A 58 -28.93 -22.48 -18.71
C LYS A 58 -29.24 -23.98 -18.67
N PHE A 59 -28.90 -24.67 -17.59
CA PHE A 59 -29.22 -26.08 -17.33
C PHE A 59 -30.74 -26.30 -17.24
N LEU A 60 -31.47 -25.37 -16.64
CA LEU A 60 -32.93 -25.36 -16.68
C LEU A 60 -33.44 -25.08 -18.10
N GLU A 61 -32.93 -24.07 -18.80
CA GLU A 61 -33.37 -23.67 -20.15
C GLU A 61 -33.11 -24.72 -21.23
N THR A 62 -32.01 -25.48 -21.16
CA THR A 62 -31.71 -26.56 -22.12
C THR A 62 -32.16 -27.94 -21.67
N GLY A 63 -32.29 -28.16 -20.35
CA GLY A 63 -32.46 -29.50 -19.77
C GLY A 63 -33.85 -29.80 -19.22
N HIS A 64 -34.70 -28.81 -18.94
CA HIS A 64 -35.95 -29.03 -18.19
C HIS A 64 -37.11 -28.11 -18.65
N SER A 65 -38.36 -28.54 -18.43
CA SER A 65 -39.54 -27.68 -18.49
C SER A 65 -39.69 -26.85 -17.21
N SER A 66 -40.60 -25.86 -17.22
CA SER A 66 -41.03 -25.08 -16.04
C SER A 66 -41.57 -25.94 -14.89
N ASP A 67 -42.01 -27.15 -15.22
CA ASP A 67 -42.71 -28.05 -14.31
C ASP A 67 -41.76 -29.11 -13.71
N GLY A 68 -40.46 -29.06 -14.07
CA GLY A 68 -39.42 -29.96 -13.58
C GLY A 68 -39.18 -31.23 -14.40
N HIS A 69 -39.96 -31.46 -15.46
CA HIS A 69 -39.74 -32.57 -16.38
C HIS A 69 -38.47 -32.37 -17.20
N HIS A 70 -37.65 -33.41 -17.32
CA HIS A 70 -36.40 -33.42 -18.08
C HIS A 70 -36.66 -33.44 -19.60
N SER A 71 -35.81 -32.73 -20.35
CA SER A 71 -35.97 -32.46 -21.79
C SER A 71 -34.95 -33.20 -22.68
N LEU A 72 -33.87 -33.75 -22.10
CA LEU A 72 -32.88 -34.53 -22.85
C LEU A 72 -33.32 -35.99 -22.96
N THR A 73 -32.92 -36.66 -24.05
CA THR A 73 -33.36 -37.99 -24.46
C THR A 73 -32.15 -38.87 -24.83
N ASP A 74 -32.33 -40.19 -25.00
CA ASP A 74 -31.24 -41.15 -25.26
C ASP A 74 -30.26 -40.74 -26.39
N LYS A 75 -30.75 -40.04 -27.42
CA LYS A 75 -29.95 -39.51 -28.54
C LYS A 75 -28.95 -38.40 -28.16
N ASP A 76 -29.14 -37.80 -26.98
CA ASP A 76 -28.34 -36.69 -26.46
C ASP A 76 -27.20 -37.16 -25.54
N PHE A 77 -27.11 -38.49 -25.30
CA PHE A 77 -26.06 -39.15 -24.51
C PHE A 77 -25.09 -39.98 -25.37
N LYS A 78 -23.91 -40.33 -24.82
CA LYS A 78 -22.93 -41.18 -25.52
C LYS A 78 -23.45 -42.62 -25.66
N PRO A 79 -23.26 -43.30 -26.82
CA PRO A 79 -23.75 -44.67 -27.02
C PRO A 79 -23.29 -45.64 -25.93
N GLY A 80 -24.26 -46.40 -25.38
CA GLY A 80 -24.05 -47.36 -24.28
C GLY A 80 -24.38 -46.83 -22.88
N ILE A 81 -24.67 -45.53 -22.72
CA ILE A 81 -25.15 -44.96 -21.45
C ILE A 81 -26.69 -45.01 -21.43
N ASN A 82 -27.25 -46.09 -20.88
CA ASN A 82 -28.69 -46.18 -20.58
C ASN A 82 -28.95 -45.73 -19.13
N ILE A 83 -29.44 -44.50 -18.94
CA ILE A 83 -29.96 -44.03 -17.65
C ILE A 83 -31.49 -44.03 -17.74
N PRO A 84 -32.21 -44.72 -16.84
CA PRO A 84 -33.68 -44.69 -16.84
C PRO A 84 -34.22 -43.26 -16.69
N GLU A 85 -35.15 -42.87 -17.58
CA GLU A 85 -35.73 -41.53 -17.66
C GLU A 85 -36.33 -41.04 -16.32
N ASN A 86 -36.89 -41.97 -15.53
CA ASN A 86 -37.41 -41.70 -14.19
C ASN A 86 -36.33 -41.41 -13.12
N ARG A 87 -35.05 -41.37 -13.50
CA ARG A 87 -33.91 -40.91 -12.68
C ARG A 87 -33.27 -39.63 -13.24
N LEU A 88 -33.81 -39.07 -14.32
CA LEU A 88 -33.38 -37.81 -14.94
C LEU A 88 -34.33 -36.64 -14.61
N ALA A 89 -35.59 -36.93 -14.24
CA ALA A 89 -36.51 -35.94 -13.73
C ALA A 89 -36.05 -35.38 -12.36
N LEU A 90 -36.27 -34.08 -12.13
CA LEU A 90 -36.00 -33.44 -10.84
C LEU A 90 -37.17 -33.70 -9.86
N ASP A 91 -36.85 -33.92 -8.58
CA ASP A 91 -37.86 -34.16 -7.53
C ASP A 91 -38.79 -32.96 -7.26
N TYR A 92 -38.47 -31.77 -7.77
CA TYR A 92 -39.18 -30.51 -7.53
C TYR A 92 -39.33 -29.68 -8.82
N GLY A 93 -40.49 -29.03 -8.96
CA GLY A 93 -40.80 -28.15 -10.09
C GLY A 93 -39.91 -26.90 -10.13
N THR A 94 -39.41 -26.54 -11.30
CA THR A 94 -38.34 -25.54 -11.47
C THR A 94 -38.83 -24.08 -11.46
N LYS A 95 -40.14 -23.87 -11.56
CA LYS A 95 -40.79 -22.55 -11.65
C LYS A 95 -40.35 -21.55 -10.57
N GLU A 96 -40.31 -21.94 -9.30
CA GLU A 96 -39.95 -21.03 -8.21
C GLU A 96 -38.47 -20.58 -8.31
N LEU A 97 -37.60 -21.48 -8.77
CA LEU A 97 -36.18 -21.19 -9.04
C LEU A 97 -36.02 -20.24 -10.24
N TYR A 98 -36.79 -20.42 -11.32
CA TYR A 98 -36.87 -19.46 -12.43
C TYR A 98 -37.32 -18.07 -11.95
N GLU A 99 -38.37 -17.99 -11.13
CA GLU A 99 -38.87 -16.70 -10.59
C GLU A 99 -37.85 -16.02 -9.65
N ALA A 100 -37.11 -16.79 -8.86
CA ALA A 100 -36.05 -16.27 -7.98
C ALA A 100 -34.85 -15.73 -8.79
N ILE A 101 -34.39 -16.48 -9.80
CA ILE A 101 -33.31 -16.06 -10.70
C ILE A 101 -33.70 -14.79 -11.47
N GLY A 102 -34.94 -14.71 -11.97
CA GLY A 102 -35.44 -13.51 -12.66
C GLY A 102 -35.44 -12.25 -11.78
N LYS A 103 -35.86 -12.37 -10.51
CA LYS A 103 -35.82 -11.25 -9.54
C LYS A 103 -34.38 -10.82 -9.23
N ALA A 104 -33.47 -11.77 -9.01
CA ALA A 104 -32.06 -11.48 -8.74
C ALA A 104 -31.37 -10.72 -9.90
N LEU A 105 -31.66 -11.12 -11.15
CA LEU A 105 -31.15 -10.43 -12.34
C LEU A 105 -31.71 -9.01 -12.48
N LEU A 106 -33.00 -8.79 -12.21
CA LEU A 106 -33.60 -7.45 -12.22
C LEU A 106 -32.94 -6.52 -11.19
N THR A 107 -32.79 -6.96 -9.94
CA THR A 107 -32.12 -6.15 -8.90
C THR A 107 -30.66 -5.87 -9.22
N ALA A 108 -29.95 -6.79 -9.90
CA ALA A 108 -28.59 -6.54 -10.39
C ALA A 108 -28.54 -5.47 -11.49
N ASP A 109 -29.50 -5.45 -12.41
CA ASP A 109 -29.59 -4.45 -13.49
C ASP A 109 -29.99 -3.06 -12.95
N GLU A 110 -30.89 -3.02 -11.96
CA GLU A 110 -31.23 -1.80 -11.19
C GLU A 110 -30.01 -1.24 -10.44
N LEU A 111 -29.21 -2.10 -9.81
CA LEU A 111 -27.99 -1.69 -9.12
C LEU A 111 -26.92 -1.19 -10.10
N ARG A 112 -26.74 -1.82 -11.27
CA ARG A 112 -25.85 -1.30 -12.33
C ARG A 112 -26.31 0.08 -12.79
N SER A 113 -27.58 0.22 -13.16
CA SER A 113 -28.13 1.50 -13.64
C SER A 113 -28.04 2.62 -12.59
N ARG A 114 -28.07 2.28 -11.29
CA ARG A 114 -27.83 3.24 -10.20
C ARG A 114 -26.35 3.59 -10.04
N ALA A 115 -25.42 2.69 -10.31
CA ALA A 115 -23.99 3.00 -10.37
C ALA A 115 -23.66 3.89 -11.59
N ASP A 116 -24.26 3.58 -12.75
CA ASP A 116 -24.16 4.39 -13.97
C ASP A 116 -24.68 5.83 -13.71
N LEU A 117 -25.85 5.97 -13.08
CA LEU A 117 -26.42 7.27 -12.66
C LEU A 117 -25.60 8.03 -11.60
N MET A 118 -24.65 7.38 -10.91
CA MET A 118 -23.76 8.04 -9.95
C MET A 118 -22.48 8.60 -10.58
N GLN A 119 -22.25 8.37 -11.88
CA GLN A 119 -21.11 8.94 -12.61
C GLN A 119 -21.30 10.46 -12.86
N ASP A 120 -22.52 10.89 -13.16
CA ASP A 120 -22.85 12.22 -13.73
C ASP A 120 -22.80 13.40 -12.72
N VAL A 121 -22.47 13.13 -11.45
CA VAL A 121 -22.47 14.13 -10.36
C VAL A 121 -21.10 14.24 -9.66
N SER A 122 -20.16 13.34 -9.95
CA SER A 122 -19.03 13.07 -9.05
C SER A 122 -17.79 12.48 -9.75
N LEU A 123 -17.47 12.89 -10.99
CA LEU A 123 -16.33 12.30 -11.72
C LEU A 123 -15.00 12.43 -10.95
N SER A 124 -14.67 13.61 -10.41
CA SER A 124 -13.43 13.84 -9.66
C SER A 124 -13.43 13.15 -8.28
N PHE A 125 -14.52 13.25 -7.51
CA PHE A 125 -14.60 12.63 -6.17
C PHE A 125 -14.80 11.11 -6.20
N SER A 126 -15.63 10.56 -7.10
CA SER A 126 -15.80 9.11 -7.24
C SER A 126 -14.53 8.45 -7.79
N GLY A 127 -13.87 9.08 -8.78
CA GLY A 127 -12.57 8.63 -9.28
C GLY A 127 -11.49 8.63 -8.20
N ALA A 128 -11.44 9.70 -7.39
CA ALA A 128 -10.54 9.78 -6.26
C ALA A 128 -10.86 8.74 -5.17
N MET A 129 -12.14 8.50 -4.84
CA MET A 129 -12.54 7.49 -3.85
C MET A 129 -12.18 6.06 -4.26
N ILE A 130 -12.21 5.74 -5.56
CA ILE A 130 -11.76 4.43 -6.09
C ILE A 130 -10.27 4.19 -5.80
N ARG A 131 -9.42 5.23 -5.78
CA ARG A 131 -8.01 5.11 -5.36
C ARG A 131 -7.80 5.31 -3.85
N LEU A 132 -8.53 6.22 -3.20
CA LEU A 132 -8.38 6.49 -1.76
C LEU A 132 -8.77 5.30 -0.88
N ILE A 133 -9.84 4.58 -1.20
CA ILE A 133 -10.28 3.44 -0.37
C ILE A 133 -9.14 2.41 -0.26
N PRO A 134 -8.55 1.91 -1.36
CA PRO A 134 -7.36 1.07 -1.30
C PRO A 134 -6.17 1.75 -0.62
N LEU A 135 -5.80 2.98 -1.03
CA LEU A 135 -4.58 3.64 -0.52
C LEU A 135 -4.64 3.92 1.00
N SER A 136 -5.85 4.07 1.55
CA SER A 136 -6.08 4.14 3.01
C SER A 136 -5.93 2.80 3.74
N GLN A 137 -5.99 1.67 3.02
CA GLN A 137 -5.86 0.31 3.54
C GLN A 137 -4.39 -0.16 3.54
N GLU A 138 -3.60 0.11 2.47
CA GLU A 138 -2.14 -0.17 2.47
C GLU A 138 -1.42 0.55 3.62
N TYR A 139 -1.86 1.78 3.89
CA TYR A 139 -1.24 2.71 4.83
C TYR A 139 -2.07 2.88 6.10
N SER A 140 -2.95 1.90 6.36
CA SER A 140 -3.91 1.90 7.46
C SER A 140 -3.28 2.10 8.84
N GLY A 141 -4.04 2.74 9.73
CA GLY A 141 -3.59 3.12 11.08
C GLY A 141 -2.76 4.41 11.15
N SER A 142 -2.41 5.05 10.04
CA SER A 142 -1.58 6.27 10.01
C SER A 142 -2.24 7.45 9.28
N ARG A 143 -2.06 8.69 9.79
CA ARG A 143 -2.48 9.92 9.05
C ARG A 143 -1.65 10.00 7.78
N SER A 144 -2.27 9.97 6.60
CA SER A 144 -1.55 10.05 5.32
C SER A 144 -2.10 11.19 4.46
N ALA A 145 -1.21 11.87 3.74
CA ALA A 145 -1.55 12.88 2.75
C ALA A 145 -1.44 12.29 1.34
N TYR A 146 -2.39 12.64 0.47
CA TYR A 146 -2.52 12.11 -0.87
C TYR A 146 -2.62 13.24 -1.90
N GLU A 147 -2.00 13.03 -3.05
CA GLU A 147 -2.23 13.78 -4.28
C GLU A 147 -2.74 12.77 -5.32
N LEU A 148 -3.97 12.96 -5.78
CA LEU A 148 -4.56 12.18 -6.88
C LEU A 148 -4.83 13.06 -8.11
N PHE A 149 -4.43 14.34 -8.08
CA PHE A 149 -4.63 15.34 -9.13
C PHE A 149 -6.12 15.56 -9.47
N THR A 150 -6.94 15.60 -8.43
CA THR A 150 -8.38 15.92 -8.49
C THR A 150 -8.70 17.05 -7.52
N ASP A 151 -9.73 17.85 -7.83
CA ASP A 151 -10.18 19.00 -7.01
C ASP A 151 -10.44 18.63 -5.53
N SER A 152 -10.88 17.39 -5.30
CA SER A 152 -11.28 16.88 -3.98
C SER A 152 -10.15 16.21 -3.19
N VAL A 153 -9.08 15.75 -3.86
CA VAL A 153 -7.98 15.01 -3.24
C VAL A 153 -6.65 15.51 -3.81
N THR A 154 -6.27 16.69 -3.33
CA THR A 154 -4.99 17.32 -3.65
C THR A 154 -4.21 17.73 -2.41
N SER A 155 -2.89 17.57 -2.50
CA SER A 155 -1.91 18.05 -1.52
C SER A 155 -1.21 19.33 -2.00
N MET A 156 -1.59 19.91 -3.14
CA MET A 156 -1.22 21.27 -3.54
C MET A 156 -1.87 22.32 -2.63
N ASN A 157 -1.21 23.47 -2.46
CA ASN A 157 -1.80 24.63 -1.76
C ASN A 157 -2.70 25.48 -2.68
N PHE A 158 -2.48 25.34 -3.99
CA PHE A 158 -3.02 26.21 -5.02
C PHE A 158 -3.02 25.43 -6.34
N ALA A 159 -4.17 25.33 -7.01
CA ALA A 159 -4.29 24.57 -8.25
C ALA A 159 -3.60 25.30 -9.40
N SER A 160 -4.25 26.31 -9.99
CA SER A 160 -3.67 27.20 -10.98
C SER A 160 -4.44 28.52 -11.15
N THR A 161 -3.78 29.50 -11.75
CA THR A 161 -4.35 30.74 -12.33
C THR A 161 -3.66 31.00 -13.66
N LYS A 162 -4.35 31.60 -14.64
CA LYS A 162 -3.72 31.92 -15.92
C LYS A 162 -2.70 33.05 -15.74
N LEU A 163 -1.48 32.87 -16.25
CA LEU A 163 -0.54 33.97 -16.44
C LEU A 163 -0.98 34.78 -17.66
N LEU A 164 -1.20 36.08 -17.46
CA LEU A 164 -1.67 37.00 -18.50
C LEU A 164 -0.51 37.67 -19.24
N SER A 165 0.53 38.11 -18.53
CA SER A 165 1.75 38.69 -19.12
C SER A 165 2.84 38.97 -18.07
N GLU A 166 4.10 38.92 -18.49
CA GLU A 166 5.21 39.61 -17.80
C GLU A 166 5.14 41.13 -17.96
N ILE A 167 5.65 41.86 -16.97
CA ILE A 167 5.94 43.30 -17.10
C ILE A 167 7.40 43.47 -17.49
N ASP A 168 7.67 43.97 -18.70
CA ASP A 168 9.05 44.12 -19.16
C ASP A 168 9.82 45.17 -18.34
N GLY A 169 10.99 44.75 -17.83
CA GLY A 169 11.87 45.58 -17.01
C GLY A 169 11.63 45.49 -15.50
N ASP A 170 10.72 44.63 -15.04
CA ASP A 170 10.26 44.54 -13.64
C ASP A 170 10.13 43.05 -13.20
N GLU A 171 10.06 42.81 -11.90
CA GLU A 171 9.77 41.49 -11.31
C GLU A 171 8.26 41.20 -11.18
N SER A 172 7.40 42.04 -11.77
CA SER A 172 5.94 41.91 -11.73
C SER A 172 5.37 40.98 -12.81
N LEU A 173 4.38 40.17 -12.41
CA LEU A 173 3.58 39.31 -13.27
C LEU A 173 2.08 39.64 -13.14
N ASP A 174 1.39 39.78 -14.27
CA ASP A 174 -0.08 39.85 -14.31
C ASP A 174 -0.67 38.44 -14.42
N VAL A 175 -1.65 38.14 -13.57
CA VAL A 175 -2.35 36.86 -13.45
C VAL A 175 -3.86 37.05 -13.47
N GLU A 176 -4.62 36.01 -13.79
CA GLU A 176 -6.08 36.11 -13.91
C GLU A 176 -6.76 36.45 -12.57
N SER A 177 -6.28 35.84 -11.48
CA SER A 177 -6.63 36.14 -10.09
C SER A 177 -5.44 35.86 -9.18
N THR A 178 -5.33 36.59 -8.06
CA THR A 178 -4.38 36.32 -6.95
C THR A 178 -5.05 35.67 -5.73
N GLU A 179 -6.31 35.23 -5.83
CA GLU A 179 -7.00 34.50 -4.77
C GLU A 179 -6.28 33.19 -4.46
N GLY A 180 -6.05 32.89 -3.18
CA GLY A 180 -5.27 31.71 -2.75
C GLY A 180 -3.75 31.81 -2.90
N LEU A 181 -3.21 32.96 -3.37
CA LEU A 181 -1.76 33.20 -3.38
C LEU A 181 -1.25 33.70 -2.02
N GLU A 182 -0.07 33.24 -1.61
CA GLU A 182 0.60 33.58 -0.36
C GLU A 182 1.99 34.18 -0.61
N VAL A 183 2.29 35.30 0.06
CA VAL A 183 3.62 35.93 0.03
C VAL A 183 4.65 35.02 0.70
N GLY A 184 5.83 34.87 0.09
CA GLY A 184 6.93 34.05 0.59
C GLY A 184 6.82 32.55 0.30
N LYS A 185 5.78 32.08 -0.40
CA LYS A 185 5.71 30.70 -0.92
C LYS A 185 6.33 30.62 -2.32
N SER A 186 6.83 29.43 -2.65
CA SER A 186 7.28 29.07 -4.01
C SER A 186 6.08 28.62 -4.85
N TYR A 187 6.08 29.00 -6.13
CA TYR A 187 5.11 28.61 -7.16
C TYR A 187 5.85 28.31 -8.48
N ILE A 188 5.17 27.65 -9.41
CA ILE A 188 5.69 27.30 -10.74
C ILE A 188 5.02 28.18 -11.80
N VAL A 189 5.83 28.76 -12.69
CA VAL A 189 5.39 29.40 -13.92
C VAL A 189 5.75 28.51 -15.10
N CYS A 190 4.79 28.18 -15.96
CA CYS A 190 5.01 27.33 -17.13
C CYS A 190 4.17 27.78 -18.33
N ASP A 191 4.40 27.16 -19.49
CA ASP A 191 3.57 27.33 -20.67
C ASP A 191 2.17 26.70 -20.46
N GLU A 192 1.22 27.01 -21.36
CA GLU A 192 -0.16 26.48 -21.29
C GLU A 192 -0.25 24.96 -21.49
N ASP A 193 0.82 24.32 -21.98
CA ASP A 193 1.00 22.86 -22.09
C ASP A 193 1.83 22.26 -20.92
N GLY A 194 2.15 23.06 -19.89
CA GLY A 194 3.04 22.67 -18.79
C GLY A 194 4.54 22.78 -19.10
N GLY A 195 4.92 23.24 -20.29
CA GLY A 195 6.31 23.30 -20.77
C GLY A 195 7.22 24.25 -19.99
N ARG A 196 8.53 23.94 -20.03
CA ARG A 196 9.68 24.73 -19.54
C ARG A 196 9.44 25.43 -18.18
N PRO A 197 9.12 24.70 -17.10
CA PRO A 197 8.74 25.32 -15.82
C PRO A 197 9.86 26.13 -15.19
N GLU A 198 9.48 27.18 -14.48
CA GLU A 198 10.37 28.04 -13.68
C GLU A 198 9.79 28.22 -12.27
N GLU A 199 10.58 28.01 -11.22
CA GLU A 199 10.13 28.21 -9.82
C GLU A 199 10.37 29.67 -9.40
N VAL A 200 9.32 30.35 -8.96
CA VAL A 200 9.36 31.73 -8.46
C VAL A 200 8.85 31.81 -7.02
N VAL A 201 9.32 32.80 -6.27
CA VAL A 201 8.83 33.12 -4.92
C VAL A 201 8.12 34.47 -4.94
N ILE A 202 6.89 34.54 -4.42
CA ILE A 202 6.14 35.80 -4.35
C ILE A 202 6.78 36.71 -3.30
N MET A 203 7.26 37.89 -3.71
CA MET A 203 7.73 38.95 -2.81
C MET A 203 6.56 39.79 -2.28
N SER A 204 5.57 40.09 -3.12
CA SER A 204 4.36 40.79 -2.71
C SER A 204 3.19 40.56 -3.68
N ILE A 205 1.96 40.74 -3.18
CA ILE A 205 0.75 40.83 -3.99
C ILE A 205 0.44 42.32 -4.14
N LEU A 206 0.40 42.83 -5.38
CA LEU A 206 0.28 44.25 -5.68
C LEU A 206 -1.18 44.67 -5.94
N THR A 207 -1.94 43.81 -6.63
CA THR A 207 -3.40 43.93 -6.77
C THR A 207 -4.04 42.53 -6.77
N ASP A 208 -5.37 42.49 -6.84
CA ASP A 208 -6.20 41.31 -7.17
C ASP A 208 -5.78 40.50 -8.42
N ARG A 209 -4.95 41.08 -9.30
CA ARG A 209 -4.50 40.49 -10.58
C ARG A 209 -3.00 40.64 -10.85
N ARG A 210 -2.22 41.14 -9.88
CA ARG A 210 -0.77 41.37 -10.06
C ARG A 210 0.03 40.97 -8.83
N ILE A 211 1.11 40.24 -9.07
CA ILE A 211 2.12 39.87 -8.08
C ILE A 211 3.48 40.42 -8.48
N CYS A 212 4.39 40.53 -7.52
CA CYS A 212 5.81 40.80 -7.72
C CYS A 212 6.62 39.65 -7.11
N CYS A 213 7.56 39.11 -7.88
CA CYS A 213 8.42 37.99 -7.49
C CYS A 213 9.74 38.48 -6.85
N MET A 214 10.46 37.58 -6.18
CA MET A 214 11.79 37.87 -5.61
C MET A 214 12.88 38.05 -6.69
N GLU A 215 12.69 37.45 -7.86
CA GLU A 215 13.58 37.48 -9.01
C GLU A 215 12.74 37.58 -10.30
N ARG A 216 13.30 38.13 -11.38
CA ARG A 216 12.64 38.21 -12.69
C ARG A 216 12.68 36.84 -13.38
N LEU A 217 11.63 36.51 -14.13
CA LEU A 217 11.61 35.30 -14.97
C LEU A 217 12.77 35.28 -15.97
N HIS A 218 13.42 34.12 -16.06
CA HIS A 218 14.49 33.80 -17.00
C HIS A 218 13.94 33.39 -18.37
N VAL A 219 12.72 32.85 -18.43
CA VAL A 219 12.05 32.40 -19.66
C VAL A 219 10.84 33.29 -19.99
N THR A 220 11.06 34.30 -20.84
CA THR A 220 10.01 35.24 -21.24
C THR A 220 8.84 34.60 -21.97
N ARG A 221 7.61 34.96 -21.56
CA ARG A 221 6.32 34.41 -22.01
C ARG A 221 5.27 35.48 -22.27
N ALA A 222 4.40 35.22 -23.25
CA ALA A 222 3.26 36.07 -23.57
C ALA A 222 1.97 35.66 -22.82
N SER A 223 1.87 34.39 -22.42
CA SER A 223 0.84 33.83 -21.53
C SER A 223 1.34 32.48 -20.99
N GLY A 224 0.62 31.89 -20.05
CA GLY A 224 0.98 30.60 -19.45
C GLY A 224 0.10 30.22 -18.27
N LEU A 225 0.64 29.36 -17.41
CA LEU A 225 0.04 28.97 -16.13
C LEU A 225 0.94 29.40 -14.98
N PHE A 226 0.30 29.78 -13.87
CA PHE A 226 0.92 30.00 -12.57
C PHE A 226 0.24 29.03 -11.59
N ALA A 227 1.00 28.16 -10.92
CA ALA A 227 0.46 26.98 -10.24
C ALA A 227 1.38 26.46 -9.12
N ALA A 228 0.95 25.46 -8.35
CA ALA A 228 1.85 24.72 -7.44
C ALA A 228 2.68 23.62 -8.17
N THR A 229 2.34 23.32 -9.42
CA THR A 229 3.04 22.35 -10.28
C THR A 229 2.79 22.66 -11.75
N ASN A 230 3.67 22.20 -12.66
CA ASN A 230 3.41 22.19 -14.10
C ASN A 230 2.84 20.86 -14.62
N LEU A 231 2.53 19.91 -13.73
CA LEU A 231 1.76 18.71 -14.06
C LEU A 231 0.31 19.08 -14.42
N LEU A 232 -0.18 18.60 -15.56
CA LEU A 232 -1.56 18.81 -16.03
C LEU A 232 -2.40 17.56 -15.75
N SER A 233 -3.64 17.69 -15.27
CA SER A 233 -4.56 16.55 -15.08
C SER A 233 -4.68 15.71 -16.36
N ASP A 234 -4.64 14.38 -16.22
CA ASP A 234 -4.78 13.46 -17.34
C ASP A 234 -6.16 13.58 -18.01
N PRO A 235 -6.26 13.99 -19.29
CA PRO A 235 -7.55 14.17 -19.95
C PRO A 235 -8.25 12.84 -20.27
N ASP A 236 -7.51 11.72 -20.34
CA ASP A 236 -8.02 10.39 -20.67
C ASP A 236 -8.25 9.53 -19.41
N GLY A 237 -8.09 10.09 -18.20
CA GLY A 237 -8.17 9.34 -16.94
C GLY A 237 -8.87 10.07 -15.80
N LEU A 238 -9.41 9.28 -14.87
CA LEU A 238 -10.15 9.80 -13.70
C LEU A 238 -9.25 10.39 -12.60
N THR A 239 -7.93 10.14 -12.65
CA THR A 239 -6.94 10.50 -11.63
C THR A 239 -5.52 10.46 -12.22
N GLY A 240 -4.59 11.20 -11.62
CA GLY A 240 -3.22 11.34 -12.12
C GLY A 240 -3.03 12.54 -13.04
N ALA A 241 -1.78 12.81 -13.38
CA ALA A 241 -1.37 13.94 -14.20
C ALA A 241 -0.27 13.57 -15.19
N ILE A 242 -0.14 14.36 -16.25
CA ILE A 242 0.84 14.22 -17.32
C ILE A 242 1.87 15.34 -17.22
N ALA A 243 3.15 14.97 -17.30
CA ALA A 243 4.26 15.86 -17.57
C ALA A 243 4.60 15.82 -19.07
N ASN A 244 4.54 16.98 -19.73
CA ASN A 244 4.97 17.13 -21.14
C ASN A 244 6.46 17.51 -21.29
N GLY A 245 7.17 17.59 -20.18
CA GLY A 245 8.59 17.91 -20.06
C GLY A 245 9.04 17.79 -18.60
N ASP A 246 10.26 18.22 -18.29
CA ASP A 246 10.76 18.36 -16.91
C ASP A 246 9.69 18.99 -16.00
N PHE A 247 9.47 18.43 -14.80
CA PHE A 247 8.39 18.87 -13.92
C PHE A 247 8.85 19.14 -12.48
N THR A 248 8.15 20.10 -11.86
CA THR A 248 8.27 20.42 -10.44
C THR A 248 6.88 20.37 -9.80
N TYR A 249 6.79 19.79 -8.59
CA TYR A 249 5.57 19.77 -7.77
C TYR A 249 5.90 20.29 -6.38
N ILE A 250 5.06 21.19 -5.85
CA ILE A 250 5.22 21.79 -4.53
C ILE A 250 3.92 21.54 -3.74
N SER A 251 4.02 20.88 -2.58
CA SER A 251 2.86 20.64 -1.73
C SER A 251 2.46 21.90 -0.94
N LYS A 252 1.26 21.87 -0.35
CA LYS A 252 0.94 22.66 0.84
C LYS A 252 1.79 22.22 2.03
N GLU A 253 1.64 22.92 3.16
CA GLU A 253 2.24 22.49 4.41
C GLU A 253 1.50 21.25 4.95
N LEU A 254 2.21 20.14 5.12
CA LEU A 254 1.68 18.85 5.54
C LEU A 254 2.05 18.56 7.00
N ASP A 255 1.04 18.32 7.84
CA ASP A 255 1.16 18.02 9.27
C ASP A 255 1.16 16.52 9.59
N VAL A 256 0.98 15.66 8.58
CA VAL A 256 0.83 14.20 8.72
C VAL A 256 2.02 13.50 9.38
N LEU A 257 3.19 14.14 9.39
CA LEU A 257 4.42 13.66 10.06
C LEU A 257 4.73 14.40 11.38
N ALA A 258 3.89 15.33 11.84
CA ALA A 258 4.16 16.11 13.07
C ALA A 258 4.26 15.21 14.32
N ASP A 259 3.32 14.27 14.44
CA ASP A 259 3.22 13.32 15.57
C ASP A 259 3.97 11.99 15.32
N ALA A 260 4.66 11.83 14.18
CA ALA A 260 5.32 10.58 13.76
C ALA A 260 6.84 10.65 13.93
N SER A 261 7.49 9.53 14.28
CA SER A 261 8.96 9.46 14.40
C SER A 261 9.70 9.70 13.08
N SER A 262 9.11 9.28 11.97
CA SER A 262 9.61 9.44 10.61
C SER A 262 8.50 9.19 9.59
N GLY A 263 8.75 9.57 8.34
CA GLY A 263 7.82 9.42 7.23
C GLY A 263 8.47 8.84 5.98
N LYS A 264 7.61 8.44 5.04
CA LYS A 264 7.97 8.04 3.70
C LYS A 264 7.17 8.88 2.70
N LEU A 265 7.86 9.42 1.72
CA LEU A 265 7.30 10.00 0.51
C LEU A 265 7.37 8.94 -0.61
N ILE A 266 6.27 8.76 -1.32
CA ILE A 266 6.12 7.82 -2.43
C ILE A 266 5.60 8.59 -3.64
N VAL A 267 6.20 8.38 -4.81
CA VAL A 267 5.71 8.91 -6.10
C VAL A 267 5.55 7.74 -7.05
N CYS A 268 4.31 7.39 -7.38
CA CYS A 268 4.04 6.41 -8.43
C CYS A 268 3.93 7.12 -9.77
N ARG A 269 4.68 6.62 -10.75
CA ARG A 269 4.82 7.19 -12.09
C ARG A 269 5.03 6.07 -13.11
N ASP A 270 4.99 6.39 -14.41
CA ASP A 270 5.40 5.42 -15.43
C ASP A 270 6.91 5.13 -15.32
N SER A 271 7.35 3.94 -15.77
CA SER A 271 8.77 3.57 -15.76
C SER A 271 9.52 4.15 -16.96
N GLY A 272 10.82 4.33 -16.80
CA GLY A 272 11.67 5.05 -17.75
C GLY A 272 12.74 5.89 -17.06
N ASP A 273 13.79 6.22 -17.82
CA ASP A 273 14.90 7.04 -17.38
C ASP A 273 14.44 8.47 -17.04
N VAL A 274 14.67 8.90 -15.80
CA VAL A 274 14.45 10.27 -15.33
C VAL A 274 15.34 10.55 -14.11
N THR A 275 15.83 11.77 -13.98
CA THR A 275 16.56 12.22 -12.79
C THR A 275 15.57 12.78 -11.78
N VAL A 276 15.37 12.09 -10.66
CA VAL A 276 14.49 12.55 -9.57
C VAL A 276 15.29 13.24 -8.47
N THR A 277 14.72 14.29 -7.88
CA THR A 277 15.17 14.90 -6.63
C THR A 277 13.96 15.27 -5.78
N ALA A 278 13.89 14.72 -4.57
CA ALA A 278 12.91 15.09 -3.56
C ALA A 278 13.56 15.98 -2.50
N GLU A 279 12.85 17.03 -2.09
CA GLU A 279 13.26 17.98 -1.06
C GLU A 279 12.11 18.25 -0.09
N TYR A 280 12.44 18.58 1.15
CA TYR A 280 11.49 19.00 2.18
C TYR A 280 11.97 20.27 2.88
N ARG A 281 11.03 21.05 3.40
CA ARG A 281 11.27 22.24 4.21
C ARG A 281 10.36 22.20 5.43
N LEU A 282 10.96 22.04 6.60
CA LEU A 282 10.23 22.01 7.88
C LEU A 282 9.55 23.36 8.15
N ALA A 283 8.37 23.33 8.79
CA ALA A 283 7.66 24.53 9.20
C ALA A 283 8.54 25.45 10.06
N GLY A 284 8.49 26.76 9.79
CA GLY A 284 9.36 27.75 10.42
C GLY A 284 10.82 27.77 9.90
N SER A 285 11.21 26.91 8.96
CA SER A 285 12.51 26.97 8.28
C SER A 285 12.40 27.57 6.88
N SER A 286 13.39 28.37 6.49
CA SER A 286 13.55 28.85 5.11
C SER A 286 14.33 27.89 4.21
N VAL A 287 14.96 26.85 4.79
CA VAL A 287 15.95 26.01 4.11
C VAL A 287 15.32 24.72 3.59
N TRP A 288 15.37 24.53 2.27
CA TRP A 288 15.10 23.25 1.62
C TRP A 288 16.23 22.25 1.93
N ARG A 289 15.87 20.99 2.16
CA ARG A 289 16.77 19.87 2.43
C ARG A 289 16.41 18.71 1.52
N THR A 290 17.39 18.07 0.91
CA THR A 290 17.17 16.86 0.11
C THR A 290 16.68 15.72 1.00
N ALA A 291 15.66 15.00 0.56
CA ALA A 291 15.20 13.76 1.19
C ALA A 291 16.11 12.59 0.74
N GLU A 292 16.37 11.63 1.64
CA GLU A 292 17.20 10.47 1.30
C GLU A 292 16.42 9.52 0.40
N ALA A 293 16.99 9.19 -0.76
CA ALA A 293 16.40 8.23 -1.70
C ALA A 293 16.50 6.80 -1.13
N LEU A 294 15.35 6.16 -0.98
CA LEU A 294 15.21 4.76 -0.61
C LEU A 294 15.09 3.91 -1.89
N PRO A 295 15.30 2.58 -1.84
CA PRO A 295 15.09 1.70 -2.98
C PRO A 295 13.70 1.88 -3.61
N GLY A 296 13.67 2.24 -4.89
CA GLY A 296 12.45 2.26 -5.69
C GLY A 296 11.96 0.85 -6.01
N ARG A 297 10.70 0.72 -6.47
CA ARG A 297 10.14 -0.54 -6.98
C ARG A 297 9.53 -0.32 -8.36
N GLU A 298 10.06 -0.98 -9.37
CA GLU A 298 9.40 -1.11 -10.68
C GLU A 298 8.39 -2.28 -10.66
N TYR A 299 7.31 -2.12 -11.39
CA TYR A 299 6.17 -3.03 -11.44
C TYR A 299 5.97 -3.59 -12.85
N SER A 300 5.37 -4.78 -12.95
CA SER A 300 5.15 -5.47 -14.24
C SER A 300 4.10 -4.80 -15.15
N ASP A 301 3.40 -3.77 -14.65
CA ASP A 301 2.49 -2.92 -15.42
C ASP A 301 3.20 -1.74 -16.13
N GLY A 302 4.53 -1.60 -15.96
CA GLY A 302 5.30 -0.50 -16.55
C GLY A 302 5.28 0.78 -15.73
N THR A 303 4.99 0.69 -14.43
CA THR A 303 5.11 1.82 -13.48
C THR A 303 6.23 1.60 -12.47
N VAL A 304 6.61 2.65 -11.76
CA VAL A 304 7.63 2.63 -10.70
C VAL A 304 7.23 3.56 -9.55
N ASP A 305 7.46 3.08 -8.33
CA ASP A 305 7.38 3.87 -7.09
C ASP A 305 8.79 4.39 -6.75
N ASP A 306 9.03 5.70 -6.89
CA ASP A 306 10.19 6.33 -6.26
C ASP A 306 9.90 6.55 -4.77
N ASN A 307 10.88 6.26 -3.93
CA ASN A 307 10.72 6.22 -2.47
C ASN A 307 11.72 7.15 -1.79
N PHE A 308 11.27 7.95 -0.82
CA PHE A 308 12.15 8.86 -0.06
C PHE A 308 11.85 8.84 1.43
N SER A 309 12.91 8.93 2.24
CA SER A 309 12.84 9.05 3.70
C SER A 309 12.58 10.50 4.12
N LEU A 310 11.63 10.72 5.02
CA LEU A 310 11.31 12.02 5.61
C LEU A 310 11.46 11.98 7.14
N PRO A 311 11.92 13.07 7.77
CA PRO A 311 12.00 13.18 9.23
C PRO A 311 10.61 13.39 9.87
N GLN A 312 10.57 13.39 11.20
CA GLN A 312 9.45 13.97 11.95
C GLN A 312 9.26 15.46 11.61
N GLY A 313 8.00 15.92 11.62
CA GLY A 313 7.61 17.33 11.67
C GLY A 313 6.63 17.75 10.57
N THR A 314 6.01 18.91 10.78
CA THR A 314 5.21 19.59 9.74
C THR A 314 6.14 20.14 8.65
N MET A 315 5.83 19.93 7.37
CA MET A 315 6.73 20.31 6.26
C MET A 315 6.04 20.60 4.92
N THR A 316 6.68 21.45 4.09
CA THR A 316 6.44 21.52 2.64
C THR A 316 7.32 20.49 1.93
N ILE A 317 6.80 19.82 0.90
CA ILE A 317 7.57 18.95 -0.02
C ILE A 317 7.75 19.67 -1.36
N ARG A 318 8.93 19.50 -1.98
CA ARG A 318 9.20 19.83 -3.38
C ARG A 318 9.76 18.60 -4.09
N LEU A 319 9.16 18.23 -5.22
CA LEU A 319 9.65 17.21 -6.14
C LEU A 319 10.15 17.88 -7.41
N ARG A 320 11.28 17.41 -7.94
CA ARG A 320 11.83 17.82 -9.25
C ARG A 320 12.21 16.57 -10.05
N TYR A 321 11.76 16.52 -11.29
CA TYR A 321 11.98 15.43 -12.23
C TYR A 321 12.51 15.99 -13.54
N THR A 322 13.73 15.61 -13.93
CA THR A 322 14.44 16.22 -15.06
C THR A 322 15.10 15.19 -15.97
N ASN A 323 15.37 15.56 -17.22
CA ASN A 323 15.98 14.69 -18.24
C ASN A 323 15.16 13.41 -18.53
N GLY A 324 13.83 13.47 -18.38
CA GLY A 324 12.94 12.34 -18.64
C GLY A 324 12.65 12.11 -20.12
N THR A 325 11.96 10.99 -20.41
CA THR A 325 11.26 10.80 -21.68
C THR A 325 9.79 11.17 -21.50
N TYR A 326 9.24 11.99 -22.41
CA TYR A 326 7.92 12.61 -22.28
C TYR A 326 7.03 12.33 -23.52
N PRO A 327 5.68 12.32 -23.41
CA PRO A 327 4.87 12.60 -22.22
C PRO A 327 5.01 11.49 -21.16
N PHE A 328 4.80 11.87 -19.90
CA PHE A 328 5.14 11.03 -18.74
C PHE A 328 4.09 11.14 -17.64
N ARG A 329 3.50 10.03 -17.20
CA ARG A 329 2.42 10.06 -16.20
C ARG A 329 2.92 9.97 -14.77
N VAL A 330 2.35 10.81 -13.90
CA VAL A 330 2.39 10.68 -12.45
C VAL A 330 1.01 10.20 -11.99
N HIS A 331 0.94 9.04 -11.34
CA HIS A 331 -0.33 8.42 -10.92
C HIS A 331 -0.80 8.94 -9.57
N TYR A 332 0.12 9.08 -8.61
CA TYR A 332 -0.15 9.62 -7.27
C TYR A 332 1.14 10.06 -6.57
N ILE A 333 1.02 11.00 -5.63
CA ILE A 333 2.07 11.32 -4.65
C ILE A 333 1.49 11.12 -3.25
N ILE A 334 2.25 10.48 -2.35
CA ILE A 334 1.77 10.10 -1.02
C ILE A 334 2.83 10.40 0.02
N VAL A 335 2.42 11.03 1.13
CA VAL A 335 3.24 11.19 2.33
C VAL A 335 2.55 10.48 3.48
N ARG A 336 3.24 9.49 4.06
CA ARG A 336 2.73 8.69 5.19
C ARG A 336 3.78 8.57 6.29
N PRO A 337 3.39 8.46 7.57
CA PRO A 337 4.24 7.95 8.61
C PRO A 337 4.84 6.60 8.22
N VAL A 338 6.13 6.45 8.48
CA VAL A 338 6.68 5.13 8.73
C VAL A 338 6.20 4.79 10.14
N VAL A 339 5.12 4.03 10.21
CA VAL A 339 4.76 3.32 11.44
C VAL A 339 5.98 2.47 11.77
N ALA A 340 6.68 2.78 12.85
CA ALA A 340 7.72 1.91 13.36
C ALA A 340 7.06 0.55 13.60
N VAL A 341 7.46 -0.47 12.85
CA VAL A 341 6.91 -1.82 13.02
C VAL A 341 7.57 -2.45 14.25
N THR A 342 7.32 -1.86 15.40
CA THR A 342 7.13 -2.62 16.64
C THR A 342 5.99 -3.57 16.35
N TRP A 343 6.34 -4.75 15.86
CA TRP A 343 5.51 -5.94 15.95
C TRP A 343 4.94 -5.96 17.36
N VAL A 344 3.62 -6.03 17.49
CA VAL A 344 3.01 -6.22 18.80
C VAL A 344 3.21 -7.69 19.14
N GLU A 345 4.39 -8.00 19.68
CA GLU A 345 4.76 -9.37 20.02
C GLU A 345 3.84 -9.87 21.14
N ASP A 346 3.16 -11.00 20.90
CA ASP A 346 2.26 -11.60 21.89
C ASP A 346 2.98 -11.92 23.20
N VAL A 347 4.29 -12.21 23.11
CA VAL A 347 5.24 -12.27 24.23
C VAL A 347 6.36 -11.25 24.01
N LYS A 348 6.53 -10.33 24.97
CA LYS A 348 7.47 -9.21 24.88
C LYS A 348 8.92 -9.69 24.85
N GLN A 349 9.70 -9.24 23.86
CA GLN A 349 11.16 -9.33 23.83
C GLN A 349 11.79 -8.99 25.20
N PRO A 350 12.61 -9.89 25.78
CA PRO A 350 13.33 -9.64 27.02
C PRO A 350 14.63 -8.86 26.81
N GLU A 351 15.14 -8.31 27.90
CA GLU A 351 16.43 -7.63 28.01
C GLU A 351 17.27 -8.32 29.09
N ILE A 352 18.57 -8.51 28.89
CA ILE A 352 19.49 -8.96 29.96
C ILE A 352 20.02 -7.73 30.69
N LEU A 353 19.57 -7.51 31.92
CA LEU A 353 19.91 -6.34 32.73
C LEU A 353 21.29 -6.48 33.39
N SER A 354 21.71 -7.71 33.69
CA SER A 354 23.05 -8.04 34.18
C SER A 354 23.28 -9.55 34.17
N ALA A 355 24.52 -9.99 33.92
CA ALA A 355 24.99 -11.34 34.20
C ALA A 355 26.12 -11.34 35.24
N SER A 356 26.35 -12.48 35.88
CA SER A 356 27.47 -12.69 36.82
C SER A 356 27.84 -14.17 36.90
N ARG A 357 29.13 -14.48 36.91
CA ARG A 357 29.65 -15.87 36.96
C ARG A 357 30.29 -16.18 38.32
N ARG A 358 30.11 -17.42 38.80
CA ARG A 358 30.77 -17.98 39.98
C ARG A 358 30.76 -19.52 39.94
N ASP A 359 31.89 -20.13 40.30
CA ASP A 359 32.01 -21.57 40.57
C ASP A 359 31.39 -22.49 39.50
N GLY A 360 31.63 -22.17 38.22
CA GLY A 360 31.08 -22.92 37.07
C GLY A 360 29.61 -22.64 36.74
N THR A 361 28.96 -21.71 37.43
CA THR A 361 27.58 -21.28 37.18
C THR A 361 27.51 -19.84 36.72
N ILE A 362 26.54 -19.51 35.85
CA ILE A 362 26.20 -18.13 35.50
C ILE A 362 24.81 -17.80 36.02
N THR A 363 24.69 -16.65 36.68
CA THR A 363 23.43 -16.07 37.14
C THR A 363 23.10 -14.88 36.26
N ILE A 364 21.98 -14.97 35.55
CA ILE A 364 21.49 -13.95 34.62
C ILE A 364 20.25 -13.31 35.25
N LYS A 365 20.15 -11.99 35.14
CA LYS A 365 18.97 -11.21 35.52
C LYS A 365 18.38 -10.58 34.26
N GLY A 366 17.33 -11.19 33.75
CA GLY A 366 16.52 -10.63 32.68
C GLY A 366 15.53 -9.57 33.19
N SER A 367 14.93 -8.85 32.26
CA SER A 367 13.69 -8.10 32.47
C SER A 367 12.54 -9.04 32.85
N ASN A 368 11.57 -8.55 33.63
CA ASN A 368 10.34 -9.30 33.88
C ASN A 368 9.63 -9.72 32.58
N TYR A 369 9.10 -10.93 32.56
CA TYR A 369 8.18 -11.43 31.54
C TYR A 369 6.98 -10.50 31.35
N GLY A 370 6.47 -10.44 30.12
CA GLY A 370 5.25 -9.72 29.76
C GLY A 370 4.68 -10.23 28.44
N THR A 371 3.38 -10.11 28.28
CA THR A 371 2.58 -10.59 27.13
C THR A 371 1.43 -9.61 26.90
N LEU A 372 0.93 -9.55 25.67
CA LEU A 372 -0.20 -8.70 25.31
C LEU A 372 -1.52 -9.11 26.00
N TYR A 373 -1.72 -10.41 26.26
CA TYR A 373 -3.00 -10.96 26.71
C TYR A 373 -3.01 -11.45 28.17
N GLY A 374 -1.89 -11.39 28.87
CA GLY A 374 -1.77 -11.85 30.26
C GLY A 374 -1.64 -13.38 30.43
N ILE A 375 -1.39 -14.10 29.34
CA ILE A 375 -1.06 -15.55 29.33
C ILE A 375 0.18 -15.80 30.21
N PRO A 376 0.19 -16.82 31.08
CA PRO A 376 1.36 -17.12 31.91
C PRO A 376 2.54 -17.60 31.04
N MET A 377 3.76 -17.34 31.52
CA MET A 377 4.98 -17.89 30.93
C MET A 377 5.06 -19.39 31.18
N GLU A 378 5.41 -20.16 30.15
CA GLU A 378 5.72 -21.59 30.26
C GLU A 378 7.22 -21.78 30.56
N SER A 379 8.08 -21.07 29.81
CA SER A 379 9.54 -21.21 29.95
C SER A 379 10.32 -19.97 29.51
N MET A 380 11.59 -19.93 29.91
CA MET A 380 12.63 -19.06 29.39
C MET A 380 13.71 -19.91 28.73
N GLU A 381 14.11 -19.56 27.52
CA GLU A 381 15.18 -20.23 26.78
C GLU A 381 16.42 -19.31 26.75
N ILE A 382 17.61 -19.91 26.84
CA ILE A 382 18.88 -19.23 27.01
C ILE A 382 19.90 -19.85 26.06
N ASP A 383 20.60 -19.03 25.27
CA ASP A 383 21.82 -19.46 24.59
C ASP A 383 23.05 -18.82 25.25
N VAL A 384 24.13 -19.60 25.31
CA VAL A 384 25.46 -19.15 25.76
C VAL A 384 26.50 -19.56 24.71
N SER A 385 27.25 -18.57 24.20
CA SER A 385 28.32 -18.78 23.22
C SER A 385 29.65 -18.15 23.64
N THR A 386 30.72 -18.60 22.99
CA THR A 386 32.04 -17.93 22.99
C THR A 386 32.19 -16.94 21.82
N SER A 387 31.20 -16.88 20.92
CA SER A 387 31.16 -16.08 19.68
C SER A 387 30.06 -15.02 19.73
N GLU A 388 30.30 -13.87 19.11
CA GLU A 388 29.24 -12.87 18.85
C GLU A 388 28.24 -13.34 17.77
N TYR A 389 28.64 -14.30 16.93
CA TYR A 389 27.82 -14.92 15.90
C TYR A 389 27.16 -16.20 16.45
N MET A 390 26.10 -16.03 17.24
CA MET A 390 25.42 -17.12 17.95
C MET A 390 24.44 -17.92 17.05
N GLY A 391 24.55 -19.24 17.02
CA GLY A 391 23.83 -20.15 16.12
C GLY A 391 23.37 -21.47 16.77
N ASP A 392 22.83 -22.38 15.96
CA ASP A 392 22.10 -23.57 16.44
C ASP A 392 22.96 -24.63 17.15
N ASP A 393 24.30 -24.56 17.02
CA ASP A 393 25.27 -25.45 17.68
C ASP A 393 25.77 -24.92 19.05
N ASP A 394 25.31 -23.75 19.50
CA ASP A 394 25.69 -23.16 20.80
C ASP A 394 25.04 -23.87 22.00
N TYR A 395 25.49 -23.54 23.22
CA TYR A 395 24.88 -24.09 24.44
C TYR A 395 23.51 -23.45 24.72
N ASN A 396 22.47 -24.10 24.22
CA ASN A 396 21.07 -23.82 24.50
C ASN A 396 20.59 -24.51 25.79
N THR A 397 19.73 -23.86 26.57
CA THR A 397 18.95 -24.52 27.62
C THR A 397 17.60 -23.85 27.87
N ILE A 398 16.59 -24.66 28.26
CA ILE A 398 15.22 -24.22 28.53
C ILE A 398 14.92 -24.38 30.02
N ILE A 399 14.52 -23.29 30.67
CA ILE A 399 14.20 -23.19 32.09
C ILE A 399 12.68 -23.07 32.28
N PRO A 400 12.02 -23.99 33.00
CA PRO A 400 10.60 -23.87 33.33
C PRO A 400 10.28 -22.61 34.13
N SER A 401 9.09 -22.04 33.94
CA SER A 401 8.70 -20.77 34.58
C SER A 401 8.68 -20.80 36.11
N GLU A 402 8.53 -21.97 36.73
CA GLU A 402 8.63 -22.14 38.20
C GLU A 402 10.03 -21.86 38.77
N ASP A 403 11.08 -21.93 37.94
CA ASP A 403 12.46 -21.60 38.35
C ASP A 403 12.87 -20.15 38.07
N VAL A 404 12.17 -19.43 37.19
CA VAL A 404 12.46 -18.04 36.81
C VAL A 404 11.94 -17.05 37.86
N LYS A 405 12.78 -16.72 38.85
CA LYS A 405 12.36 -15.95 40.03
C LYS A 405 12.60 -14.45 39.84
N ASN A 406 11.54 -13.72 39.45
CA ASN A 406 11.57 -12.27 39.13
C ASN A 406 12.62 -11.91 38.07
N GLY A 407 12.67 -12.68 36.97
CA GLY A 407 13.67 -12.54 35.91
C GLY A 407 15.08 -13.04 36.25
N ASN A 408 15.32 -13.52 37.48
CA ASN A 408 16.62 -14.10 37.87
C ASN A 408 16.61 -15.61 37.64
N ILE A 409 17.68 -16.10 37.05
CA ILE A 409 17.95 -17.51 36.72
C ILE A 409 19.42 -17.82 37.00
N THR A 410 19.74 -19.05 37.39
CA THR A 410 21.11 -19.54 37.57
C THR A 410 21.26 -20.89 36.88
N ILE A 411 22.22 -21.01 35.97
CA ILE A 411 22.49 -22.24 35.21
C ILE A 411 23.95 -22.68 35.38
N SER A 412 24.18 -23.98 35.36
CA SER A 412 25.53 -24.56 35.30
C SER A 412 26.06 -24.52 33.87
N LEU A 413 27.28 -24.01 33.68
CA LEU A 413 27.91 -23.99 32.36
C LEU A 413 28.61 -25.34 32.08
N PRO A 414 28.62 -25.81 30.83
CA PRO A 414 29.57 -26.83 30.37
C PRO A 414 31.02 -26.42 30.68
N PRO A 415 31.97 -27.35 30.93
CA PRO A 415 33.36 -27.01 31.26
C PRO A 415 34.03 -26.07 30.25
N GLU A 416 33.71 -26.22 28.97
CA GLU A 416 34.24 -25.40 27.86
C GLU A 416 33.79 -23.93 27.94
N LEU A 417 32.62 -23.67 28.50
CA LEU A 417 32.09 -22.32 28.75
C LEU A 417 32.39 -21.80 30.16
N ALA A 418 32.61 -22.70 31.13
CA ALA A 418 32.88 -22.36 32.52
C ALA A 418 34.17 -21.53 32.69
N ASP A 419 35.22 -21.84 31.92
CA ASP A 419 36.54 -21.19 32.01
C ASP A 419 36.78 -20.09 30.95
N THR A 420 35.91 -19.94 29.95
CA THR A 420 36.12 -18.95 28.85
C THR A 420 35.96 -17.51 29.36
N PRO A 421 36.86 -16.55 29.07
CA PRO A 421 36.87 -15.22 29.71
C PRO A 421 35.75 -14.25 29.28
N ILE A 422 35.14 -14.48 28.12
CA ILE A 422 34.04 -13.68 27.55
C ILE A 422 32.93 -14.65 27.14
N LEU A 423 31.69 -14.34 27.50
CA LEU A 423 30.50 -15.11 27.10
C LEU A 423 29.48 -14.18 26.45
N TYR A 424 28.89 -14.63 25.35
CA TYR A 424 27.80 -13.96 24.66
C TYR A 424 26.50 -14.67 25.04
N LEU A 425 25.51 -13.90 25.49
CA LEU A 425 24.27 -14.41 26.09
C LEU A 425 23.06 -13.82 25.36
N ARG A 426 22.06 -14.64 25.07
CA ARG A 426 20.71 -14.18 24.68
C ARG A 426 19.64 -15.01 25.38
N ILE A 427 18.50 -14.40 25.67
CA ILE A 427 17.33 -15.07 26.27
C ILE A 427 16.06 -14.80 25.47
N ARG A 428 15.10 -15.73 25.49
CA ARG A 428 13.73 -15.52 25.00
C ARG A 428 12.70 -16.17 25.93
N HIS A 429 11.45 -15.76 25.82
CA HIS A 429 10.33 -16.29 26.60
C HIS A 429 9.35 -17.07 25.72
N THR A 430 8.72 -18.09 26.29
CA THR A 430 7.61 -18.83 25.69
C THR A 430 6.40 -18.79 26.62
N ASP A 431 5.21 -18.53 26.09
CA ASP A 431 3.96 -18.56 26.86
C ASP A 431 3.29 -19.95 26.86
N ALA A 432 2.27 -20.11 27.71
CA ALA A 432 1.53 -21.36 27.87
C ALA A 432 0.61 -21.73 26.68
N GLU A 433 0.49 -20.89 25.66
CA GLU A 433 -0.21 -21.20 24.40
C GLU A 433 0.76 -21.53 23.25
N GLY A 434 2.07 -21.38 23.48
CA GLY A 434 3.15 -21.72 22.56
C GLY A 434 3.69 -20.54 21.76
N SER A 435 3.30 -19.30 22.07
CA SER A 435 3.87 -18.09 21.47
C SER A 435 5.27 -17.85 22.02
N VAL A 436 6.21 -17.46 21.16
CA VAL A 436 7.64 -17.29 21.52
C VAL A 436 8.07 -15.85 21.20
N SER A 437 8.73 -15.18 22.16
CA SER A 437 9.28 -13.84 21.94
C SER A 437 10.47 -13.86 20.97
N ARG A 438 10.86 -12.69 20.46
CA ARG A 438 12.22 -12.54 19.93
C ARG A 438 13.27 -12.83 21.02
N TRP A 439 14.45 -13.23 20.58
CA TRP A 439 15.65 -13.19 21.41
C TRP A 439 15.92 -11.77 21.90
N SER A 440 16.45 -11.62 23.11
CA SER A 440 17.09 -10.39 23.56
C SER A 440 18.23 -9.99 22.63
N ASP A 441 18.62 -8.72 22.67
CA ASP A 441 19.94 -8.31 22.18
C ASP A 441 21.04 -9.14 22.88
N ILE A 442 22.16 -9.35 22.20
CA ILE A 442 23.26 -10.17 22.71
C ILE A 442 24.00 -9.41 23.81
N PHE A 443 23.96 -9.93 25.02
CA PHE A 443 24.68 -9.40 26.18
C PHE A 443 26.06 -10.02 26.26
N THR A 444 27.11 -9.19 26.17
CA THR A 444 28.50 -9.63 26.39
C THR A 444 28.82 -9.61 27.89
N HIS A 445 28.89 -10.78 28.51
CA HIS A 445 29.47 -10.95 29.85
C HIS A 445 30.99 -11.06 29.74
N MET A 446 31.72 -10.31 30.57
CA MET A 446 33.17 -10.40 30.74
C MET A 446 33.49 -10.60 32.22
N ASP A 447 34.34 -11.57 32.55
CA ASP A 447 34.75 -11.74 33.94
C ASP A 447 35.64 -10.57 34.39
N THR A 448 35.16 -9.84 35.39
CA THR A 448 35.83 -8.63 35.94
C THR A 448 36.90 -9.01 36.96
N THR A 449 37.86 -9.82 36.53
CA THR A 449 39.08 -10.16 37.28
C THR A 449 40.30 -9.52 36.62
N VAL A 450 40.88 -8.54 37.33
CA VAL A 450 42.25 -8.04 37.18
C VAL A 450 43.14 -8.75 38.19
#